data_AF-A0A3B0T7T9-F1
#
_entry.id   AF-A0A3B0T7T9-F1
#
_cell.length_a   1.000
_cell.length_b   1.000
_cell.length_c   1.000
_cell.angle_alpha   90.00
_cell.angle_beta   90.00
_cell.angle_gamma   90.00
#
_symmetry.space_group_name_H-M   'P 1'
#
loop_
_entity.id
_entity.type
_entity.pdbx_description
1 polymer ?
#
loop_
_entity_poly.entity_id
_entity_poly.type
_entity_poly.pdbx_seq_one_letter_code
_entity_poly.pdbx_strand_id
1 'polypeptide(L)'
;MSERDCYGLPITGAGGDAARGYDHYVREFLSYGAELRALFEVADANPGAPLLNAHAAALHMAFEGAEGWVLAAPYLTRMRQALSTASERERLFCAAVEAWSQLDFASALAALDELTVRWPADLCAIKWGQYHAFNLGDSPALLRLGHRAAIAHENRPYVHGMIAFALEQNHQLETAEEEGLRAVEISIDDAWAHHAVAHVMETQGRPR
;
A
#
# COMPACT_ATOMS: atom_id res chain seq x y z
N MET A 1 -23.30 -2.84 -11.17
CA MET A 1 -22.96 -1.61 -10.41
C MET A 1 -21.60 -1.85 -9.79
N SER A 2 -20.70 -0.87 -9.78
CA SER A 2 -19.38 -1.02 -9.13
C SER A 2 -19.55 -0.92 -7.62
N GLU A 3 -19.05 -1.94 -6.91
CA GLU A 3 -18.98 -1.93 -5.45
C GLU A 3 -17.87 -0.99 -4.96
N ARG A 4 -17.88 -0.65 -3.67
CA ARG A 4 -16.91 0.25 -3.04
C ARG A 4 -16.07 -0.49 -2.00
N ASP A 5 -14.83 -0.06 -1.83
CA ASP A 5 -13.94 -0.50 -0.74
C ASP A 5 -14.30 0.13 0.62
N CYS A 6 -13.58 -0.26 1.66
CA CYS A 6 -13.73 0.21 3.05
C CYS A 6 -13.41 1.71 3.26
N TYR A 7 -12.89 2.38 2.23
CA TYR A 7 -12.69 3.83 2.16
C TYR A 7 -13.71 4.53 1.26
N GLY A 8 -14.70 3.78 0.74
CA GLY A 8 -15.78 4.30 -0.08
C GLY A 8 -15.38 4.54 -1.54
N LEU A 9 -14.23 4.02 -2.01
CA LEU A 9 -13.76 4.21 -3.37
C LEU A 9 -14.26 3.08 -4.28
N PRO A 10 -14.73 3.39 -5.50
CA PRO A 10 -15.31 2.38 -6.40
C PRO A 10 -14.25 1.42 -6.93
N ILE A 11 -14.57 0.12 -6.98
CA ILE A 11 -13.75 -0.92 -7.60
C ILE A 11 -14.46 -1.39 -8.87
N THR A 12 -13.84 -1.14 -10.03
CA THR A 12 -14.40 -1.53 -11.33
C THR A 12 -14.35 -3.04 -11.50
N GLY A 13 -15.45 -3.61 -11.99
CA GLY A 13 -15.54 -5.04 -12.27
C GLY A 13 -15.63 -5.94 -11.02
N ALA A 14 -15.76 -5.35 -9.83
CA ALA A 14 -15.94 -6.08 -8.58
C ALA A 14 -17.42 -6.23 -8.22
N GLY A 15 -17.83 -7.45 -7.87
CA GLY A 15 -19.04 -7.72 -7.10
C GLY A 15 -18.79 -7.66 -5.59
N GLY A 16 -19.83 -7.87 -4.78
CA GLY A 16 -19.74 -7.70 -3.32
C GLY A 16 -18.68 -8.58 -2.65
N ASP A 17 -18.49 -9.81 -3.13
CA ASP A 17 -17.47 -10.73 -2.62
C ASP A 17 -16.05 -10.24 -2.92
N ALA A 18 -15.84 -9.70 -4.13
CA ALA A 18 -14.56 -9.16 -4.55
C ALA A 18 -14.19 -7.88 -3.77
N ALA A 19 -15.17 -7.02 -3.49
CA ALA A 19 -14.95 -5.84 -2.65
C ALA A 19 -14.56 -6.22 -1.21
N ARG A 20 -15.24 -7.20 -0.60
CA ARG A 20 -14.86 -7.71 0.74
C ARG A 20 -13.48 -8.37 0.74
N GLY A 21 -13.15 -9.11 -0.32
CA GLY A 21 -11.83 -9.70 -0.50
C GLY A 21 -10.73 -8.64 -0.63
N TYR A 22 -10.99 -7.56 -1.35
CA TYR A 22 -10.08 -6.41 -1.44
C TYR A 22 -9.90 -5.72 -0.09
N ASP A 23 -10.99 -5.46 0.64
CA ASP A 23 -10.92 -4.86 1.99
C ASP A 23 -10.09 -5.73 2.95
N HIS A 24 -10.26 -7.05 2.87
CA HIS A 24 -9.45 -8.00 3.64
C HIS A 24 -7.97 -7.89 3.27
N TYR A 25 -7.63 -7.89 1.98
CA TYR A 25 -6.26 -7.70 1.49
C TYR A 25 -5.67 -6.37 1.96
N VAL A 26 -6.41 -5.27 1.90
CA VAL A 26 -5.94 -3.95 2.36
C VAL A 26 -5.56 -4.01 3.83
N ARG A 27 -6.39 -4.62 4.69
CA ARG A 27 -6.07 -4.79 6.10
C ARG A 27 -4.80 -5.62 6.29
N GLU A 28 -4.71 -6.79 5.64
CA GLU A 28 -3.54 -7.67 5.71
C GLU A 28 -2.26 -6.96 5.20
N PHE A 29 -2.37 -6.12 4.17
CA PHE A 29 -1.22 -5.38 3.63
C PHE A 29 -0.74 -4.29 4.58
N LEU A 30 -1.68 -3.57 5.21
CA LEU A 30 -1.35 -2.53 6.18
C LEU A 30 -0.71 -3.12 7.45
N SER A 31 -1.18 -4.29 7.90
CA SER A 31 -0.73 -4.95 9.13
C SER A 31 0.43 -5.95 8.94
N TYR A 32 0.86 -6.24 7.70
CA TYR A 32 1.74 -7.38 7.39
C TYR A 32 1.17 -8.73 7.87
N GLY A 33 -0.13 -8.92 7.68
CA GLY A 33 -0.85 -10.12 8.09
C GLY A 33 -0.52 -11.37 7.26
N ALA A 34 -0.84 -12.53 7.83
CA ALA A 34 -0.49 -13.85 7.28
C ALA A 34 -1.32 -14.26 6.05
N GLU A 35 -2.49 -13.65 5.86
CA GLU A 35 -3.46 -13.99 4.81
C GLU A 35 -3.36 -13.06 3.59
N LEU A 36 -2.28 -12.28 3.47
CA LEU A 36 -2.05 -11.35 2.36
C LEU A 36 -2.22 -12.01 0.96
N ARG A 37 -1.90 -13.31 0.86
CA ARG A 37 -2.00 -14.10 -0.38
C ARG A 37 -3.44 -14.43 -0.79
N ALA A 38 -4.43 -14.24 0.08
CA ALA A 38 -5.85 -14.46 -0.25
C ALA A 38 -6.32 -13.56 -1.40
N LEU A 39 -5.64 -12.43 -1.65
CA LEU A 39 -5.91 -11.57 -2.81
C LEU A 39 -5.83 -12.33 -4.14
N PHE A 40 -4.97 -13.34 -4.28
CA PHE A 40 -4.80 -14.06 -5.53
C PHE A 40 -6.07 -14.79 -5.95
N GLU A 41 -6.75 -15.47 -5.03
CA GLU A 41 -8.03 -16.13 -5.30
C GLU A 41 -9.10 -15.11 -5.71
N VAL A 42 -9.12 -13.94 -5.06
CA VAL A 42 -10.02 -12.84 -5.39
C VAL A 42 -9.76 -12.32 -6.80
N ALA A 43 -8.50 -12.11 -7.18
CA ALA A 43 -8.13 -11.65 -8.51
C ALA A 43 -8.39 -12.70 -9.59
N ASP A 44 -8.15 -13.99 -9.30
CA ASP A 44 -8.43 -15.11 -10.20
C ASP A 44 -9.92 -15.27 -10.49
N ALA A 45 -10.79 -15.05 -9.49
CA ALA A 45 -12.23 -15.05 -9.68
C ALA A 45 -12.75 -13.81 -10.44
N ASN A 46 -11.94 -12.75 -10.56
CA ASN A 46 -12.33 -11.46 -11.14
C ASN A 46 -11.32 -10.98 -12.21
N PRO A 47 -11.13 -11.72 -13.31
CA PRO A 47 -10.12 -11.39 -14.33
C PRO A 47 -10.40 -10.07 -15.07
N GLY A 48 -11.65 -9.58 -15.03
CA GLY A 48 -12.05 -8.30 -15.61
C GLY A 48 -11.90 -7.08 -14.68
N ALA A 49 -11.41 -7.27 -13.45
CA ALA A 49 -11.22 -6.19 -12.48
C ALA A 49 -9.76 -5.68 -12.53
N PRO A 50 -9.49 -4.52 -13.15
CA PRO A 50 -8.12 -4.07 -13.39
C PRO A 50 -7.36 -3.81 -12.08
N LEU A 51 -8.01 -3.22 -11.08
CA LEU A 51 -7.40 -2.91 -9.78
C LEU A 51 -6.95 -4.17 -9.04
N LEU A 52 -7.80 -5.20 -8.98
CA LEU A 52 -7.51 -6.45 -8.28
C LEU A 52 -6.31 -7.16 -8.91
N ASN A 53 -6.27 -7.21 -10.24
CA ASN A 53 -5.15 -7.79 -10.98
C ASN A 53 -3.86 -6.96 -10.84
N ALA A 54 -3.96 -5.62 -10.80
CA ALA A 54 -2.82 -4.76 -10.54
C ALA A 54 -2.21 -5.01 -9.15
N HIS A 55 -3.04 -5.10 -8.10
CA HIS A 55 -2.54 -5.42 -6.75
C HIS A 55 -1.98 -6.83 -6.64
N ALA A 56 -2.58 -7.82 -7.31
CA ALA A 56 -2.03 -9.17 -7.34
C ALA A 56 -0.65 -9.21 -8.02
N ALA A 57 -0.47 -8.49 -9.13
CA ALA A 57 0.83 -8.33 -9.77
C ALA A 57 1.85 -7.63 -8.85
N ALA A 58 1.45 -6.51 -8.23
CA ALA A 58 2.28 -5.77 -7.28
C ALA A 58 2.73 -6.66 -6.12
N LEU A 59 1.81 -7.44 -5.53
CA LEU A 59 2.10 -8.35 -4.43
C LEU A 59 3.10 -9.44 -4.83
N HIS A 60 2.97 -10.03 -6.03
CA HIS A 60 3.96 -10.99 -6.52
C HIS A 60 5.35 -10.36 -6.69
N MET A 61 5.43 -9.15 -7.25
CA MET A 61 6.70 -8.44 -7.45
C MET A 61 7.33 -7.98 -6.12
N ALA A 62 6.52 -7.64 -5.11
CA ALA A 62 6.97 -7.25 -3.78
C ALA A 62 7.67 -8.36 -2.98
N PHE A 63 7.55 -9.62 -3.41
CA PHE A 63 8.35 -10.71 -2.84
C PHE A 63 9.81 -10.69 -3.33
N GLU A 64 10.17 -9.78 -4.24
CA GLU A 64 11.54 -9.43 -4.65
C GLU A 64 12.41 -10.59 -5.19
N GLY A 65 11.81 -11.76 -5.41
CA GLY A 65 12.42 -12.87 -6.13
C GLY A 65 12.15 -12.80 -7.63
N ALA A 66 13.06 -13.32 -8.45
CA ALA A 66 12.86 -13.44 -9.90
C ALA A 66 11.56 -14.18 -10.27
N GLU A 67 11.17 -15.15 -9.43
CA GLU A 67 9.89 -15.87 -9.55
C GLU A 67 8.68 -14.94 -9.42
N GLY A 68 8.78 -13.86 -8.66
CA GLY A 68 7.72 -12.86 -8.49
C GLY A 68 7.29 -12.22 -9.82
N TRP A 69 8.24 -11.85 -10.69
CA TRP A 69 7.92 -11.29 -12.01
C TRP A 69 7.24 -12.32 -12.92
N VAL A 70 7.66 -13.58 -12.84
CA VAL A 70 7.04 -14.67 -13.60
C VAL A 70 5.60 -14.89 -13.15
N LEU A 71 5.37 -14.95 -11.83
CA LEU A 71 4.05 -15.14 -11.26
C LEU A 71 3.12 -13.92 -11.40
N ALA A 72 3.68 -12.71 -11.52
CA ALA A 72 2.92 -11.49 -11.79
C ALA A 72 2.38 -11.42 -13.24
N ALA A 73 3.02 -12.10 -14.20
CA ALA A 73 2.74 -11.95 -15.63
C ALA A 73 1.27 -12.23 -16.05
N PRO A 74 0.57 -13.24 -15.51
CA PRO A 74 -0.85 -13.46 -15.80
C PRO A 74 -1.73 -12.29 -15.34
N TYR A 75 -1.45 -11.74 -14.16
CA TYR A 75 -2.19 -10.62 -13.59
C TYR A 75 -1.92 -9.32 -14.35
N LEU A 76 -0.67 -9.05 -14.72
CA LEU A 76 -0.31 -7.92 -15.59
C LEU A 76 -1.06 -8.01 -16.94
N THR A 77 -1.18 -9.21 -17.50
CA THR A 77 -1.92 -9.43 -18.76
C THR A 77 -3.41 -9.10 -18.60
N ARG A 78 -4.05 -9.60 -17.54
CA ARG A 78 -5.47 -9.32 -17.23
C ARG A 78 -5.70 -7.83 -16.93
N MET A 79 -4.82 -7.21 -16.15
CA MET A 79 -4.83 -5.76 -15.88
C MET A 79 -4.83 -4.96 -17.19
N ARG A 80 -3.90 -5.25 -18.10
CA ARG A 80 -3.79 -4.56 -19.41
C ARG A 80 -5.05 -4.76 -20.26
N GLN A 81 -5.61 -5.97 -20.27
CA GLN A 81 -6.83 -6.28 -21.03
C GLN A 81 -8.06 -5.53 -20.49
N ALA A 82 -8.15 -5.31 -19.18
CA ALA A 82 -9.25 -4.62 -18.53
C ALA A 82 -9.05 -3.09 -18.43
N LEU A 83 -7.93 -2.54 -18.91
CA LEU A 83 -7.59 -1.12 -18.70
C LEU A 83 -8.60 -0.14 -19.31
N SER A 84 -9.29 -0.54 -20.38
CA SER A 84 -10.32 0.28 -21.03
C SER A 84 -11.57 0.49 -20.19
N THR A 85 -11.83 -0.38 -19.21
CA THR A 85 -12.98 -0.26 -18.29
C THR A 85 -12.59 0.44 -16.99
N ALA A 86 -11.30 0.48 -16.66
CA ALA A 86 -10.76 1.05 -15.42
C ALA A 86 -11.21 2.51 -15.22
N SER A 87 -11.50 2.88 -13.98
CA SER A 87 -11.67 4.26 -13.56
C SER A 87 -10.32 5.00 -13.60
N GLU A 88 -10.35 6.32 -13.43
CA GLU A 88 -9.12 7.12 -13.47
C GLU A 88 -8.14 6.78 -12.32
N ARG A 89 -8.66 6.56 -11.11
CA ARG A 89 -7.89 6.08 -9.95
C ARG A 89 -7.15 4.78 -10.30
N GLU A 90 -7.89 3.82 -10.83
CA GLU A 90 -7.37 2.49 -11.13
C GLU A 90 -6.36 2.54 -12.27
N ARG A 91 -6.55 3.41 -13.27
CA ARG A 91 -5.55 3.62 -14.33
C ARG A 91 -4.22 4.15 -13.79
N LEU A 92 -4.22 5.06 -12.81
CA LEU A 92 -2.96 5.50 -12.20
C LEU A 92 -2.28 4.39 -11.41
N PHE A 93 -3.04 3.57 -10.68
CA PHE A 93 -2.47 2.43 -9.97
C PHE A 93 -1.92 1.38 -10.96
N CYS A 94 -2.65 1.09 -12.03
CA CYS A 94 -2.19 0.20 -13.09
C CYS A 94 -0.93 0.75 -13.79
N ALA A 95 -0.84 2.06 -14.00
CA ALA A 95 0.35 2.70 -14.57
C ALA A 95 1.57 2.55 -13.65
N ALA A 96 1.39 2.69 -12.34
CA ALA A 96 2.45 2.45 -11.37
C ALA A 96 2.95 0.99 -11.42
N VAL A 97 2.03 0.03 -11.44
CA VAL A 97 2.35 -1.40 -11.52
C VAL A 97 2.99 -1.76 -12.86
N GLU A 98 2.56 -1.15 -13.97
CA GLU A 98 3.18 -1.34 -15.28
C GLU A 98 4.63 -0.84 -15.28
N ALA A 99 4.88 0.37 -14.79
CA ALA A 99 6.23 0.92 -14.67
C ALA A 99 7.12 0.05 -13.78
N TRP A 100 6.59 -0.42 -12.64
CA TRP A 100 7.30 -1.34 -11.75
C TRP A 100 7.65 -2.65 -12.46
N SER A 101 6.73 -3.21 -13.27
CA SER A 101 7.01 -4.45 -14.03
C SER A 101 8.18 -4.32 -15.01
N GLN A 102 8.49 -3.09 -15.44
CA GLN A 102 9.62 -2.75 -16.31
C GLN A 102 10.85 -2.26 -15.55
N LEU A 103 10.86 -2.40 -14.21
CA LEU A 103 11.91 -1.91 -13.31
C LEU A 103 12.07 -0.38 -13.33
N ASP A 104 11.07 0.36 -13.81
CA ASP A 104 11.01 1.81 -13.74
C ASP A 104 10.36 2.24 -12.41
N PHE A 105 11.13 2.08 -11.33
CA PHE A 105 10.67 2.39 -9.98
C PHE A 105 10.37 3.89 -9.77
N ALA A 106 11.07 4.76 -10.50
CA ALA A 106 10.86 6.21 -10.41
C ALA A 106 9.49 6.60 -10.98
N SER A 107 9.12 6.07 -12.16
CA SER A 107 7.78 6.29 -12.72
C SER A 107 6.70 5.60 -11.89
N ALA A 108 6.99 4.45 -11.28
CA ALA A 108 6.05 3.79 -10.36
C ALA A 108 5.72 4.68 -9.16
N LEU A 109 6.74 5.23 -8.49
CA LEU A 109 6.54 6.16 -7.37
C LEU A 109 5.83 7.45 -7.81
N ALA A 110 6.17 8.01 -8.96
CA ALA A 110 5.53 9.22 -9.48
C ALA A 110 4.02 9.02 -9.72
N ALA A 111 3.62 7.89 -10.31
CA ALA A 111 2.22 7.55 -10.53
C ALA A 111 1.46 7.33 -9.20
N LEU A 112 2.09 6.72 -8.19
CA LEU A 112 1.51 6.57 -6.85
C LEU A 112 1.37 7.90 -6.12
N ASP A 113 2.35 8.79 -6.24
CA ASP A 113 2.25 10.13 -5.63
C ASP A 113 1.12 10.94 -6.30
N GLU A 114 1.00 10.91 -7.63
CA GLU A 114 -0.12 11.53 -8.33
C GLU A 114 -1.46 10.94 -7.87
N LEU A 115 -1.59 9.61 -7.85
CA LEU A 115 -2.80 8.92 -7.43
C LEU A 115 -3.22 9.38 -6.04
N THR A 116 -2.30 9.39 -5.10
CA THR A 116 -2.63 9.67 -3.70
C THR A 116 -2.92 11.15 -3.47
N VAL A 117 -2.34 12.09 -4.24
CA VAL A 117 -2.80 13.49 -4.22
C VAL A 117 -4.26 13.62 -4.64
N ARG A 118 -4.67 12.85 -5.65
CA ARG A 118 -6.02 12.95 -6.25
C ARG A 118 -7.07 12.13 -5.49
N TRP A 119 -6.66 11.02 -4.89
CA TRP A 119 -7.46 10.14 -4.04
C TRP A 119 -6.76 9.95 -2.69
N PRO A 120 -6.73 10.98 -1.83
CA PRO A 120 -6.03 10.91 -0.54
C PRO A 120 -6.64 9.88 0.42
N ALA A 121 -7.89 9.45 0.17
CA ALA A 121 -8.53 8.38 0.92
C ALA A 121 -8.00 6.97 0.58
N ASP A 122 -7.23 6.79 -0.49
CA ASP A 122 -6.71 5.47 -0.91
C ASP A 122 -5.48 5.09 -0.08
N LEU A 123 -5.72 4.59 1.13
CA LEU A 123 -4.65 4.27 2.07
C LEU A 123 -3.75 3.14 1.57
N CYS A 124 -4.29 2.20 0.80
CA CYS A 124 -3.51 1.10 0.20
C CYS A 124 -2.50 1.65 -0.82
N ALA A 125 -2.93 2.58 -1.69
CA ALA A 125 -2.02 3.22 -2.63
C ALA A 125 -0.96 4.09 -1.92
N ILE A 126 -1.31 4.76 -0.81
CA ILE A 126 -0.33 5.48 0.02
C ILE A 126 0.73 4.51 0.56
N LYS A 127 0.31 3.35 1.08
CA LYS A 127 1.24 2.32 1.58
C LYS A 127 2.17 1.79 0.49
N TRP A 128 1.65 1.55 -0.73
CA TRP A 128 2.49 1.20 -1.88
C TRP A 128 3.47 2.33 -2.25
N GLY A 129 3.03 3.58 -2.21
CA GLY A 129 3.90 4.73 -2.39
C GLY A 129 5.04 4.74 -1.37
N GLN A 130 4.73 4.49 -0.09
CA GLN A 130 5.73 4.43 0.98
C GLN A 130 6.70 3.26 0.77
N TYR A 131 6.21 2.09 0.34
CA TYR A 131 7.06 0.96 -0.04
C TYR A 131 8.07 1.35 -1.14
N HIS A 132 7.62 2.01 -2.21
CA HIS A 132 8.53 2.44 -3.28
C HIS A 132 9.50 3.53 -2.84
N ALA A 133 9.02 4.54 -2.09
CA ALA A 133 9.87 5.61 -1.58
C ALA A 133 10.98 5.07 -0.66
N PHE A 134 10.63 4.14 0.23
CA PHE A 134 11.59 3.46 1.10
C PHE A 134 12.66 2.69 0.30
N ASN A 135 12.24 1.87 -0.67
CA ASN A 135 13.17 1.10 -1.50
C ASN A 135 14.09 1.97 -2.37
N LEU A 136 13.65 3.16 -2.76
CA LEU A 136 14.45 4.15 -3.49
C LEU A 136 15.34 5.01 -2.58
N GLY A 137 15.18 4.92 -1.26
CA GLY A 137 15.85 5.81 -0.31
C GLY A 137 15.34 7.27 -0.34
N ASP A 138 14.13 7.50 -0.85
CA ASP A 138 13.49 8.83 -0.89
C ASP A 138 12.72 9.09 0.43
N SER A 139 13.47 9.36 1.50
CA SER A 139 12.90 9.69 2.81
C SER A 139 11.93 10.88 2.79
N PRO A 140 12.16 11.96 2.02
CA PRO A 140 11.18 13.05 1.87
C PRO A 140 9.85 12.61 1.24
N ALA A 141 9.87 11.75 0.22
CA ALA A 141 8.64 11.19 -0.35
C ALA A 141 7.92 10.29 0.65
N LEU A 142 8.67 9.44 1.37
CA LEU A 142 8.14 8.56 2.41
C LEU A 142 7.37 9.36 3.48
N LEU A 143 7.94 10.48 3.95
CA LEU A 143 7.32 11.38 4.92
C LEU A 143 6.09 12.11 4.37
N ARG A 144 6.18 12.64 3.14
CA ARG A 144 5.04 13.30 2.48
C ARG A 144 3.84 12.36 2.34
N LEU A 145 4.08 11.10 1.99
CA LEU A 145 3.04 10.06 1.89
C LEU A 145 2.46 9.72 3.27
N GLY A 146 3.30 9.60 4.30
CA GLY A 146 2.85 9.39 5.69
C GLY A 146 1.93 10.52 6.18
N HIS A 147 2.31 11.79 5.94
CA HIS A 147 1.46 12.93 6.31
C HIS A 147 0.12 12.93 5.56
N ARG A 148 0.11 12.50 4.30
CA ARG A 148 -1.12 12.38 3.52
C ARG A 148 -2.07 11.35 4.12
N ALA A 149 -1.56 10.21 4.61
CA ALA A 149 -2.36 9.23 5.34
C ALA A 149 -2.99 9.83 6.60
N ALA A 150 -2.20 10.55 7.41
CA ALA A 150 -2.68 11.21 8.62
C ALA A 150 -3.79 12.24 8.33
N ILE A 151 -3.62 13.07 7.28
CA ILE A 151 -4.63 14.06 6.88
C ILE A 151 -5.95 13.40 6.47
N ALA A 152 -5.89 12.29 5.75
CA ALA A 152 -7.09 11.62 5.26
C ALA A 152 -7.77 10.74 6.31
N HIS A 153 -7.00 10.14 7.22
CA HIS A 153 -7.44 9.00 8.02
C HIS A 153 -6.84 8.96 9.44
N GLU A 154 -6.53 10.10 10.07
CA GLU A 154 -5.85 10.21 11.38
C GLU A 154 -6.14 9.07 12.37
N ASN A 155 -7.41 8.80 12.69
CA ASN A 155 -7.82 7.82 13.70
C ASN A 155 -8.09 6.40 13.16
N ARG A 156 -7.78 6.11 11.89
CA ARG A 156 -7.89 4.76 11.33
C ARG A 156 -6.70 3.90 11.76
N PRO A 157 -6.89 2.59 11.96
CA PRO A 157 -5.79 1.65 12.18
C PRO A 157 -4.68 1.80 11.14
N TYR A 158 -3.43 1.60 11.58
CA TYR A 158 -2.21 1.59 10.78
C TYR A 158 -1.70 2.95 10.26
N VAL A 159 -2.50 4.02 10.35
CA VAL A 159 -2.09 5.36 9.89
C VAL A 159 -0.98 5.93 10.77
N HIS A 160 -1.11 5.82 12.08
CA HIS A 160 -0.09 6.27 13.03
C HIS A 160 1.22 5.49 12.86
N GLY A 161 1.20 4.17 12.59
CA GLY A 161 2.42 3.41 12.29
C GLY A 161 3.05 3.82 10.96
N MET A 162 2.23 4.13 9.94
CA MET A 162 2.69 4.66 8.66
C MET A 162 3.46 5.98 8.78
N ILE A 163 2.99 6.91 9.63
CA ILE A 163 3.70 8.16 9.88
C ILE A 163 4.88 7.97 10.83
N ALA A 164 4.77 7.15 11.88
CA ALA A 164 5.86 6.83 12.81
C ALA A 164 7.10 6.29 12.06
N PHE A 165 6.90 5.32 11.16
CA PHE A 165 7.96 4.79 10.32
C PHE A 165 8.60 5.89 9.45
N ALA A 166 7.79 6.74 8.82
CA ALA A 166 8.31 7.78 7.96
C ALA A 166 9.09 8.86 8.72
N LEU A 167 8.64 9.21 9.94
CA LEU A 167 9.33 10.14 10.84
C LEU A 167 10.67 9.57 11.30
N GLU A 168 10.71 8.29 11.67
CA GLU A 168 11.95 7.60 12.09
C GLU A 168 12.99 7.58 10.96
N GLN A 169 12.57 7.23 9.73
CA GLN A 169 13.43 7.28 8.53
C GLN A 169 13.90 8.69 8.14
N ASN A 170 13.34 9.74 8.75
CA ASN A 170 13.76 11.14 8.63
C ASN A 170 14.40 11.68 9.92
N HIS A 171 14.78 10.81 10.85
CA HIS A 171 15.41 11.14 12.14
C HIS A 171 14.58 12.07 13.05
N GLN A 172 13.26 12.10 12.88
CA GLN A 172 12.33 12.83 13.76
C GLN A 172 11.89 11.92 14.92
N LEU A 173 12.86 11.52 15.73
CA LEU A 173 12.76 10.38 16.65
C LEU A 173 11.70 10.53 17.75
N GLU A 174 11.60 11.71 18.37
CA GLU A 174 10.64 11.95 19.46
C GLU A 174 9.20 11.79 18.98
N THR A 175 8.85 12.48 17.89
CA THR A 175 7.52 12.37 17.27
C THR A 175 7.28 10.96 16.71
N ALA A 176 8.31 10.28 16.19
CA ALA A 176 8.18 8.89 15.76
C ALA A 176 7.82 7.95 16.92
N GLU A 177 8.41 8.14 18.11
CA GLU A 177 8.07 7.37 19.32
C GLU A 177 6.61 7.64 19.73
N GLU A 178 6.17 8.90 19.75
CA GLU A 178 4.80 9.27 20.10
C GLU A 178 3.76 8.66 19.16
N GLU A 179 3.96 8.82 17.84
CA GLU A 179 3.11 8.25 16.80
C GLU A 179 3.10 6.72 16.86
N GLY A 180 4.26 6.09 17.07
CA GLY A 180 4.37 4.64 17.17
C GLY A 180 3.65 4.08 18.39
N LEU A 181 3.79 4.71 19.56
CA LEU A 181 3.05 4.31 20.77
C LEU A 181 1.54 4.50 20.58
N ARG A 182 1.12 5.60 19.94
CA ARG A 182 -0.28 5.85 19.62
C ARG A 182 -0.86 4.80 18.68
N ALA A 183 -0.09 4.38 17.67
CA ALA A 183 -0.50 3.33 16.75
C ALA A 183 -0.75 2.00 17.47
N VAL A 184 0.12 1.63 18.41
CA VAL A 184 -0.01 0.39 19.20
C VAL A 184 -1.25 0.41 20.10
N GLU A 185 -1.66 1.57 20.63
CA GLU A 185 -2.92 1.72 21.37
C GLU A 185 -4.16 1.48 20.50
N ILE A 186 -4.09 1.83 19.21
CA ILE A 186 -5.19 1.69 18.25
C ILE A 186 -5.23 0.27 17.67
N SER A 187 -4.07 -0.25 17.27
CA SER A 187 -3.90 -1.57 16.65
C SER A 187 -2.58 -2.19 17.10
N ILE A 188 -2.67 -3.17 17.99
CA ILE A 188 -1.51 -3.86 18.57
C ILE A 188 -0.68 -4.64 17.53
N ASP A 189 -1.27 -4.96 16.37
CA ASP A 189 -0.66 -5.67 15.26
C ASP A 189 0.00 -4.76 14.21
N ASP A 190 0.14 -3.46 14.49
CA ASP A 190 0.85 -2.53 13.59
C ASP A 190 2.37 -2.78 13.59
N ALA A 191 2.83 -3.56 12.62
CA ALA A 191 4.24 -3.93 12.49
C ALA A 191 5.17 -2.71 12.30
N TRP A 192 4.72 -1.65 11.62
CA TRP A 192 5.54 -0.46 11.38
C TRP A 192 5.67 0.40 12.63
N ALA A 193 4.63 0.46 13.46
CA ALA A 193 4.71 1.10 14.77
C ALA A 193 5.76 0.42 15.66
N HIS A 194 5.71 -0.92 15.78
CA HIS A 194 6.70 -1.68 16.54
C HIS A 194 8.12 -1.47 16.02
N HIS A 195 8.30 -1.53 14.69
CA HIS A 195 9.59 -1.25 14.05
C HIS A 195 10.10 0.15 14.40
N ALA A 196 9.29 1.18 14.17
CA ALA A 196 9.68 2.57 14.39
C ALA A 196 10.09 2.83 15.84
N VAL A 197 9.29 2.37 16.81
CA VAL A 197 9.61 2.52 18.24
C VAL A 197 10.90 1.77 18.59
N ALA A 198 11.08 0.54 18.11
CA ALA A 198 12.31 -0.22 18.36
C ALA A 198 13.55 0.52 17.83
N HIS A 199 13.49 1.04 16.61
CA HIS A 199 14.58 1.80 15.98
C HIS A 199 14.88 3.12 16.69
N VAL A 200 13.86 3.83 17.18
CA VAL A 200 14.04 5.01 18.03
C VAL A 200 14.79 4.64 19.31
N MET A 201 14.36 3.57 19.99
CA MET A 201 14.99 3.10 21.22
C MET A 201 16.45 2.71 20.99
N GLU A 202 16.76 2.00 19.89
CA GLU A 202 18.13 1.65 19.51
C GLU A 202 18.97 2.91 19.23
N THR A 203 18.47 3.81 18.38
CA THR A 203 19.18 5.03 17.96
C THR A 203 19.49 5.95 19.16
N GLN A 204 18.61 5.98 20.15
CA GLN A 204 18.81 6.77 21.38
C GLN A 204 19.57 6.03 22.49
N GLY A 205 19.99 4.78 22.29
CA GLY A 205 20.67 3.98 23.32
C GLY A 205 19.76 3.62 24.50
N ARG A 206 18.46 3.47 24.26
CA ARG A 206 17.41 3.10 25.22
C ARG A 206 16.79 1.71 24.92
N PRO A 207 17.52 0.67 24.47
CA PRO A 207 16.91 -0.62 24.15
C PRO A 207 16.19 -1.19 25.38
N ARG A 208 14.98 -1.71 25.17
CA ARG A 208 14.12 -2.31 26.20
C ARG A 208 13.88 -3.78 25.93
#